data_AF-A0A9K3K5Q9-F1
#
_entry.id   AF-A0A9K3K5Q9-F1
#
_cell.length_a   1.000
_cell.length_b   1.000
_cell.length_c   1.000
_cell.angle_alpha   90.00
_cell.angle_beta   90.00
_cell.angle_gamma   90.00
#
_symmetry.space_group_name_H-M   'P 1'
#
loop_
_entity.id
_entity.type
_entity.pdbx_description
1 polymer ?
#
loop_
_entity_poly.entity_id
_entity_poly.type
_entity_poly.pdbx_seq_one_letter_code
_entity_poly.pdbx_strand_id
1 'polypeptide(L)'
;MTFQRLPGKKPTERRRYGTTKSDLPKTLLSLMMIVRILSFSQIFICRAFHLSPSTPPQEVIQQQLQALQQDDMTKVYQLASPNNKERTGDVTRFGQMVRSGPYRHLVQHHSSLVLLESTIGASQQFLVRIVPQDYAESGRIVEYWWSLSRCRGGEYEGSYMVDAVIPNQ
;
A
#
# COMPACT_ATOMS: atom_id res chain seq x y z
N MET A 1 55.40 70.65 -13.22
CA MET A 1 55.21 70.01 -11.90
C MET A 1 55.50 68.53 -12.03
N THR A 2 56.44 68.04 -11.24
CA THR A 2 57.03 66.70 -11.30
C THR A 2 56.44 65.84 -10.19
N PHE A 3 55.95 64.63 -10.49
CA PHE A 3 55.70 63.57 -9.50
C PHE A 3 56.02 62.22 -10.17
N GLN A 4 57.20 61.65 -9.89
CA GLN A 4 57.48 60.63 -8.87
C GLN A 4 57.02 59.21 -9.25
N ARG A 5 58.02 58.34 -9.46
CA ARG A 5 57.95 56.93 -9.85
C ARG A 5 57.67 56.08 -8.60
N LEU A 6 56.62 55.24 -8.62
CA LEU A 6 56.34 54.23 -7.58
C LEU A 6 57.02 52.88 -7.93
N PRO A 7 57.57 52.14 -6.95
CA PRO A 7 58.22 50.84 -7.20
C PRO A 7 57.21 49.68 -7.29
N GLY A 8 57.39 48.83 -8.32
CA GLY A 8 56.61 47.61 -8.53
C GLY A 8 56.90 46.50 -7.50
N LYS A 9 55.84 45.90 -6.97
CA LYS A 9 55.83 44.77 -6.02
C LYS A 9 56.42 43.49 -6.65
N LYS A 10 57.24 42.76 -5.89
CA LYS A 10 57.73 41.40 -6.23
C LYS A 10 56.65 40.32 -5.98
N PRO A 11 56.63 39.21 -6.74
CA PRO A 11 55.63 38.15 -6.59
C PRO A 11 56.20 36.90 -5.88
N THR A 12 55.52 36.40 -4.85
CA THR A 12 55.67 35.06 -4.24
C THR A 12 54.50 34.91 -3.25
N GLU A 13 53.68 33.87 -3.16
CA GLU A 13 53.90 32.44 -3.29
C GLU A 13 52.49 31.76 -3.33
N ARG A 14 52.18 30.93 -4.34
CA ARG A 14 50.95 30.11 -4.36
C ARG A 14 51.19 28.82 -3.58
N ARG A 15 50.64 28.70 -2.37
CA ARG A 15 50.53 27.40 -1.67
C ARG A 15 49.64 26.46 -2.48
N ARG A 16 50.23 25.35 -2.97
CA ARG A 16 49.47 24.20 -3.46
C ARG A 16 49.01 23.38 -2.26
N TYR A 17 47.70 23.29 -2.04
CA TYR A 17 47.11 22.31 -1.14
C TYR A 17 47.13 20.94 -1.83
N GLY A 18 47.92 20.01 -1.29
CA GLY A 18 47.88 18.61 -1.67
C GLY A 18 46.58 17.97 -1.21
N THR A 19 45.80 17.44 -2.15
CA THR A 19 44.66 16.58 -1.88
C THR A 19 45.15 15.14 -1.84
N THR A 20 45.31 14.58 -0.65
CA THR A 20 45.54 13.14 -0.45
C THR A 20 44.23 12.41 -0.73
N LYS A 21 44.16 11.72 -1.88
CA LYS A 21 43.09 10.75 -2.17
C LYS A 21 43.30 9.55 -1.25
N SER A 22 42.32 9.27 -0.40
CA SER A 22 42.27 8.05 0.40
C SER A 22 41.88 6.88 -0.50
N ASP A 23 42.86 6.10 -0.95
CA ASP A 23 42.61 4.87 -1.70
C ASP A 23 42.19 3.76 -0.74
N LEU A 24 40.87 3.54 -0.65
CA LEU A 24 40.31 2.39 0.04
C LEU A 24 40.80 1.10 -0.67
N PRO A 25 41.40 0.12 0.03
CA PRO A 25 41.91 -1.08 -0.62
C PRO A 25 40.77 -1.87 -1.29
N LYS A 26 40.94 -2.23 -2.57
CA LYS A 26 39.92 -2.91 -3.42
C LYS A 26 39.37 -4.20 -2.80
N THR A 27 40.15 -4.87 -1.95
CA THR A 27 39.77 -6.06 -1.19
C THR A 27 38.72 -5.76 -0.12
N LEU A 28 38.78 -4.59 0.52
CA LEU A 28 37.80 -4.12 1.50
C LEU A 28 36.47 -3.79 0.82
N LEU A 29 36.52 -3.18 -0.37
CA LEU A 29 35.33 -2.88 -1.17
C LEU A 29 34.63 -4.17 -1.64
N SER A 30 35.41 -5.19 -2.04
CA SER A 30 34.88 -6.49 -2.46
C SER A 30 34.19 -7.25 -1.32
N LEU A 31 34.75 -7.19 -0.11
CA LEU A 31 34.15 -7.83 1.08
C LEU A 31 32.85 -7.13 1.50
N MET A 32 32.80 -5.80 1.44
CA MET A 32 31.58 -5.01 1.73
C MET A 32 30.46 -5.25 0.70
N MET A 33 30.79 -5.64 -0.53
CA MET A 33 29.80 -5.97 -1.55
C MET A 33 29.18 -7.37 -1.30
N ILE A 34 29.99 -8.35 -0.91
CA ILE A 34 29.52 -9.72 -0.61
C ILE A 34 28.63 -9.74 0.64
N VAL A 35 28.96 -8.96 1.67
CA VAL A 35 28.13 -8.84 2.89
C VAL A 35 26.78 -8.19 2.58
N ARG A 36 26.69 -7.25 1.62
CA ARG A 36 25.42 -6.64 1.20
C ARG A 36 24.49 -7.60 0.46
N ILE A 37 25.05 -8.52 -0.33
CA ILE A 37 24.27 -9.52 -1.09
C ILE A 37 23.71 -10.60 -0.15
N LEU A 38 24.48 -11.02 0.86
CA LEU A 38 24.02 -11.99 1.86
C LEU A 38 23.04 -11.38 2.89
N SER A 39 23.12 -10.06 3.13
CA SER A 39 22.18 -9.34 4.01
C SER A 39 20.84 -9.01 3.35
N PHE A 40 20.69 -9.21 2.03
CA PHE A 40 19.47 -8.92 1.27
C PHE A 40 18.55 -10.14 1.07
N SER A 41 18.93 -11.29 1.62
CA SER A 41 18.06 -12.48 1.70
C SER A 41 17.08 -12.35 2.87
N GLN A 42 16.26 -11.30 2.87
CA GLN A 42 14.97 -11.40 3.58
C GLN A 42 14.10 -12.29 2.71
N ILE A 43 14.10 -13.59 3.03
CA ILE A 43 13.12 -14.51 2.48
C ILE A 43 11.76 -13.95 2.91
N PHE A 44 11.07 -13.27 2.00
CA PHE A 44 9.67 -12.92 2.20
C PHE A 44 8.92 -14.25 2.19
N ILE A 45 8.69 -14.80 3.38
CA ILE A 45 7.73 -15.89 3.52
C ILE A 45 6.38 -15.27 3.19
N CYS A 46 5.89 -15.48 1.96
CA CYS A 46 4.50 -15.22 1.63
C CYS A 46 3.64 -16.20 2.43
N ARG A 47 3.25 -15.82 3.66
CA ARG A 47 2.13 -16.48 4.32
C ARG A 47 0.87 -16.14 3.54
N ALA A 48 0.27 -17.13 2.92
CA ALA A 48 -1.08 -17.00 2.39
C ALA A 48 -2.02 -16.63 3.54
N PHE A 49 -2.80 -15.55 3.36
CA PHE A 49 -3.81 -15.16 4.34
C PHE A 49 -4.82 -16.30 4.51
N HIS A 50 -5.10 -16.68 5.76
CA HIS A 50 -6.06 -17.71 6.09
C HIS A 50 -7.13 -17.12 7.01
N LEU A 51 -8.37 -17.13 6.55
CA LEU A 51 -9.51 -16.62 7.30
C LEU A 51 -9.88 -17.59 8.41
N SER A 52 -10.02 -17.09 9.64
CA SER A 52 -10.35 -17.88 10.82
C SER A 52 -11.24 -17.10 11.80
N PRO A 53 -11.87 -17.77 12.79
CA PRO A 53 -12.68 -17.09 13.81
C PRO A 53 -11.91 -16.06 14.65
N SER A 54 -10.60 -16.25 14.76
CA SER A 54 -9.65 -15.36 15.44
C SER A 54 -9.18 -14.19 14.58
N THR A 55 -9.42 -14.22 13.27
CA THR A 55 -9.01 -13.12 12.38
C THR A 55 -9.83 -11.87 12.70
N PRO A 56 -9.20 -10.74 13.04
CA PRO A 56 -9.89 -9.51 13.35
C PRO A 56 -10.54 -8.92 12.09
N PRO A 57 -11.71 -8.25 12.21
CA PRO A 57 -12.44 -7.71 11.05
C PRO A 57 -11.63 -6.65 10.27
N GLN A 58 -10.75 -5.91 10.95
CA GLN A 58 -9.83 -4.96 10.34
C GLN A 58 -8.89 -5.64 9.35
N GLU A 59 -8.36 -6.81 9.69
CA GLU A 59 -7.47 -7.57 8.81
C GLU A 59 -8.24 -8.12 7.60
N VAL A 60 -9.50 -8.55 7.78
CA VAL A 60 -10.38 -8.96 6.67
C VAL A 60 -10.57 -7.81 5.66
N ILE A 61 -10.83 -6.59 6.15
CA ILE A 61 -10.97 -5.42 5.27
C ILE A 61 -9.66 -5.10 4.57
N GLN A 62 -8.53 -5.10 5.28
CA GLN A 62 -7.22 -4.84 4.68
C GLN A 62 -6.90 -5.83 3.55
N GLN A 63 -7.18 -7.12 3.76
CA GLN A 63 -7.00 -8.13 2.73
C GLN A 63 -7.95 -7.93 1.53
N GLN A 64 -9.19 -7.52 1.78
CA GLN A 64 -10.14 -7.27 0.71
C GLN A 64 -9.78 -6.00 -0.09
N LEU A 65 -9.35 -4.93 0.57
CA LEU A 65 -8.87 -3.70 -0.07
C LEU A 65 -7.62 -3.97 -0.90
N GLN A 66 -6.67 -4.76 -0.38
CA GLN A 66 -5.49 -5.18 -1.13
C GLN A 66 -5.89 -5.99 -2.38
N ALA A 67 -6.84 -6.92 -2.25
CA ALA A 67 -7.32 -7.70 -3.39
C ALA A 67 -8.04 -6.82 -4.43
N LEU A 68 -8.86 -5.86 -3.99
CA LEU A 68 -9.50 -4.87 -4.87
C LEU A 68 -8.46 -4.01 -5.61
N GLN A 69 -7.41 -3.57 -4.92
CA GLN A 69 -6.30 -2.82 -5.51
C GLN A 69 -5.54 -3.63 -6.58
N GLN A 70 -5.49 -4.95 -6.43
CA GLN A 70 -4.83 -5.87 -7.37
C GLN A 70 -5.78 -6.42 -8.45
N ASP A 71 -7.06 -6.03 -8.42
CA ASP A 71 -8.13 -6.62 -9.23
C ASP A 71 -8.26 -8.16 -9.08
N ASP A 72 -7.90 -8.70 -7.90
CA ASP A 72 -8.04 -10.12 -7.56
C ASP A 72 -9.46 -10.41 -7.06
N MET A 73 -10.40 -10.49 -8.01
CA MET A 73 -11.82 -10.73 -7.69
C MET A 73 -12.07 -12.09 -7.03
N THR A 74 -11.20 -13.09 -7.26
CA THR A 74 -11.31 -14.38 -6.58
C THR A 74 -11.10 -14.20 -5.09
N LYS A 75 -10.05 -13.49 -4.68
CA LYS A 75 -9.79 -13.22 -3.27
C LYS A 75 -10.80 -12.26 -2.66
N VAL A 76 -11.25 -11.23 -3.38
CA VAL A 76 -12.35 -10.35 -2.91
C VAL A 76 -13.60 -11.18 -2.64
N TYR A 77 -13.96 -12.07 -3.56
CA TYR A 77 -15.13 -12.93 -3.45
C TYR A 77 -14.97 -13.96 -2.33
N GLN A 78 -13.79 -14.54 -2.11
CA GLN A 78 -13.54 -15.46 -0.99
C GLN A 78 -13.91 -14.84 0.37
N LEU A 79 -13.61 -13.56 0.57
CA LEU A 79 -13.88 -12.81 1.80
C LEU A 79 -15.35 -12.34 1.94
N ALA A 80 -16.16 -12.48 0.89
CA ALA A 80 -17.59 -12.14 0.94
C ALA A 80 -18.39 -13.20 1.72
N SER A 81 -19.35 -12.75 2.53
CA SER A 81 -20.20 -13.65 3.31
C SER A 81 -21.10 -14.50 2.39
N PRO A 82 -21.60 -15.66 2.85
CA PRO A 82 -22.51 -16.49 2.06
C PRO A 82 -23.73 -15.72 1.52
N ASN A 83 -24.37 -14.91 2.35
CA ASN A 83 -25.51 -14.08 1.96
C ASN A 83 -25.13 -13.02 0.90
N ASN A 84 -23.92 -12.43 0.98
CA ASN A 84 -23.44 -11.52 -0.05
C ASN A 84 -23.21 -12.25 -1.39
N LYS A 85 -22.61 -13.45 -1.34
CA LYS A 85 -22.40 -14.31 -2.51
C LYS A 85 -23.71 -14.73 -3.17
N GLU A 86 -24.70 -15.13 -2.38
CA GLU A 86 -26.05 -15.48 -2.86
C GLU A 86 -26.71 -14.33 -3.63
N ARG A 87 -26.53 -13.09 -3.18
CA ARG A 87 -27.10 -11.89 -3.81
C ARG A 87 -26.37 -11.47 -5.09
N THR A 88 -25.05 -11.62 -5.10
CA THR A 88 -24.19 -11.11 -6.18
C THR A 88 -23.95 -12.14 -7.29
N GLY A 89 -24.15 -13.43 -7.00
CA GLY A 89 -23.94 -14.54 -7.92
C GLY A 89 -22.51 -15.07 -7.86
N ASP A 90 -22.10 -15.82 -8.89
CA ASP A 90 -20.74 -16.36 -8.99
C ASP A 90 -19.66 -15.26 -9.07
N VAL A 91 -18.40 -15.67 -8.90
CA VAL A 91 -17.24 -14.76 -8.92
C VAL A 91 -17.13 -13.94 -10.21
N THR A 92 -17.56 -14.49 -11.35
CA THR A 92 -17.51 -13.79 -12.64
C THR A 92 -18.51 -12.64 -12.66
N ARG A 93 -19.78 -12.92 -12.31
CA ARG A 93 -20.83 -11.90 -12.21
C ARG A 93 -20.50 -10.85 -11.14
N PHE A 94 -20.03 -11.30 -9.98
CA PHE A 94 -19.56 -10.42 -8.91
C PHE A 94 -18.47 -9.47 -9.41
N GLY A 95 -17.45 -10.00 -10.09
CA GLY A 95 -16.35 -9.20 -10.62
C GLY A 95 -16.79 -8.19 -11.69
N GLN A 96 -17.76 -8.55 -12.54
CA GLN A 96 -18.36 -7.60 -13.49
C GLN A 96 -19.09 -6.47 -12.77
N MET A 97 -19.89 -6.81 -11.75
CA MET A 97 -20.60 -5.82 -10.94
C MET A 97 -19.63 -4.86 -10.25
N VAL A 98 -18.57 -5.36 -9.59
CA VAL A 98 -17.59 -4.52 -8.87
C VAL A 98 -16.82 -3.59 -9.81
N ARG A 99 -16.48 -4.05 -11.02
CA ARG A 99 -15.82 -3.21 -12.05
C ARG A 99 -16.77 -2.20 -12.70
N SER A 100 -18.04 -2.14 -12.30
CA SER A 100 -19.07 -1.31 -12.91
C SER A 100 -19.73 -0.36 -11.89
N GLY A 101 -20.48 0.61 -12.41
CA GLY A 101 -21.31 1.50 -11.60
C GLY A 101 -20.52 2.24 -10.51
N PRO A 102 -21.07 2.36 -9.29
CA PRO A 102 -20.42 3.10 -8.20
C PRO A 102 -19.21 2.36 -7.61
N TYR A 103 -19.04 1.07 -7.84
CA TYR A 103 -17.96 0.27 -7.23
C TYR A 103 -16.67 0.27 -8.04
N ARG A 104 -16.72 0.70 -9.31
CA ARG A 104 -15.54 0.72 -10.21
C ARG A 104 -14.34 1.45 -9.61
N HIS A 105 -14.57 2.45 -8.76
CA HIS A 105 -13.53 3.24 -8.11
C HIS A 105 -12.74 2.45 -7.05
N LEU A 106 -13.23 1.30 -6.61
CA LEU A 106 -12.54 0.39 -5.70
C LEU A 106 -11.46 -0.43 -6.41
N VAL A 107 -11.63 -0.69 -7.70
CA VAL A 107 -10.73 -1.57 -8.44
C VAL A 107 -9.49 -0.78 -8.84
N GLN A 108 -8.31 -1.35 -8.61
CA GLN A 108 -7.02 -0.73 -8.95
C GLN A 108 -6.82 0.69 -8.37
N HIS A 109 -7.50 1.00 -7.27
CA HIS A 109 -7.37 2.28 -6.58
C HIS A 109 -5.92 2.55 -6.15
N HIS A 110 -5.52 3.82 -6.06
CA HIS A 110 -4.16 4.20 -5.66
C HIS A 110 -3.90 3.96 -4.18
N SER A 111 -4.85 4.34 -3.32
CA SER A 111 -4.74 4.12 -1.87
C SER A 111 -6.11 4.09 -1.19
N SER A 112 -6.13 3.48 -0.01
CA SER A 112 -7.32 3.38 0.84
C SER A 112 -6.98 3.71 2.29
N LEU A 113 -7.91 4.34 3.02
CA LEU A 113 -7.75 4.66 4.44
C LEU A 113 -9.04 4.38 5.20
N VAL A 114 -8.95 3.57 6.26
CA VAL A 114 -10.04 3.39 7.23
C VAL A 114 -10.12 4.66 8.09
N LEU A 115 -11.25 5.35 8.05
CA LEU A 115 -11.48 6.61 8.77
C LEU A 115 -12.18 6.39 10.12
N LEU A 116 -13.11 5.44 10.16
CA LEU A 116 -13.94 5.17 11.33
C LEU A 116 -14.25 3.68 11.42
N GLU A 117 -14.30 3.18 12.64
CA GLU A 117 -14.84 1.88 12.99
C GLU A 117 -16.00 2.07 13.97
N SER A 118 -17.09 1.33 13.77
CA SER A 118 -18.22 1.30 14.69
C SER A 118 -18.85 -0.09 14.75
N THR A 119 -19.62 -0.33 15.81
CA THR A 119 -20.41 -1.53 15.98
C THR A 119 -21.89 -1.16 15.88
N ILE A 120 -22.63 -1.82 14.99
CA ILE A 120 -24.08 -1.63 14.86
C ILE A 120 -24.76 -3.01 14.97
N GLY A 121 -25.43 -3.25 16.09
CA GLY A 121 -26.01 -4.55 16.40
C GLY A 121 -24.92 -5.63 16.48
N ALA A 122 -25.02 -6.66 15.64
CA ALA A 122 -24.04 -7.75 15.55
C ALA A 122 -22.98 -7.54 14.45
N SER A 123 -22.97 -6.38 13.79
CA SER A 123 -22.09 -6.09 12.66
C SER A 123 -21.02 -5.05 13.04
N GLN A 124 -19.80 -5.26 12.54
CA GLN A 124 -18.76 -4.23 12.49
C GLN A 124 -18.88 -3.43 11.21
N GLN A 125 -18.82 -2.12 11.34
CA GLN A 125 -18.92 -1.16 10.25
C GLN A 125 -17.63 -0.34 10.15
N PHE A 126 -17.19 -0.07 8.92
CA PHE A 126 -15.99 0.70 8.67
C PHE A 126 -16.21 1.71 7.56
N LEU A 127 -15.96 2.99 7.85
CA LEU A 127 -15.93 4.02 6.81
C LEU A 127 -14.53 4.01 6.19
N VAL A 128 -14.46 3.75 4.90
CA VAL A 128 -13.20 3.67 4.16
C VAL A 128 -13.20 4.70 3.05
N ARG A 129 -12.16 5.52 3.04
CA ARG A 129 -11.84 6.46 1.97
C ARG A 129 -10.98 5.79 0.92
N ILE A 130 -11.30 6.03 -0.35
CA ILE A 130 -10.62 5.48 -1.50
C ILE A 130 -10.15 6.63 -2.39
N VAL A 131 -8.88 6.56 -2.79
CA VAL A 131 -8.30 7.40 -3.84
C VAL A 131 -8.31 6.56 -5.13
N PRO A 132 -9.26 6.80 -6.07
CA PRO A 132 -9.42 5.97 -7.27
C PRO A 132 -8.24 6.10 -8.23
N GLN A 133 -8.08 5.14 -9.15
CA GLN A 133 -6.99 5.15 -10.14
C GLN A 133 -7.00 6.40 -11.03
N ASP A 134 -8.18 6.92 -11.37
CA ASP A 134 -8.38 8.10 -12.20
C ASP A 134 -8.30 9.42 -11.41
N TYR A 135 -7.82 9.41 -10.14
CA TYR A 135 -7.77 10.61 -9.30
C TYR A 135 -7.01 11.78 -9.91
N ALA A 136 -5.92 11.53 -10.65
CA ALA A 136 -5.13 12.59 -11.28
C ALA A 136 -5.94 13.38 -12.33
N GLU A 137 -6.95 12.75 -12.93
CA GLU A 137 -7.82 13.35 -13.95
C GLU A 137 -9.13 13.86 -13.32
N SER A 138 -9.74 13.07 -12.43
CA SER A 138 -11.04 13.35 -11.85
C SER A 138 -11.00 14.29 -10.65
N GLY A 139 -9.89 14.29 -9.90
CA GLY A 139 -9.75 14.96 -8.61
C GLY A 139 -10.69 14.43 -7.51
N ARG A 140 -11.37 13.29 -7.74
CA ARG A 140 -12.43 12.78 -6.86
C ARG A 140 -11.93 11.73 -5.88
N ILE A 141 -12.23 11.95 -4.61
CA ILE A 141 -12.14 10.95 -3.55
C ILE A 141 -13.54 10.42 -3.30
N VAL A 142 -13.67 9.12 -3.01
CA VAL A 142 -14.95 8.48 -2.67
C VAL A 142 -14.81 7.72 -1.36
N GLU A 143 -15.92 7.52 -0.67
CA GLU A 143 -15.96 6.82 0.60
C GLU A 143 -17.05 5.74 0.57
N TYR A 144 -16.83 4.63 1.29
CA TYR A 144 -17.78 3.54 1.40
C TYR A 144 -17.84 3.00 2.83
N TRP A 145 -19.00 2.51 3.22
CA TRP A 145 -19.19 1.73 4.42
C TRP A 145 -19.02 0.24 4.12
N TRP A 146 -18.05 -0.38 4.78
CA TRP A 146 -17.91 -1.83 4.86
C TRP A 146 -18.71 -2.37 6.03
N SER A 147 -19.54 -3.38 5.78
CA SER A 147 -20.30 -4.11 6.80
C SER A 147 -19.79 -5.54 6.89
N LEU A 148 -19.41 -5.96 8.10
CA LEU A 148 -18.98 -7.32 8.40
C LEU A 148 -19.81 -7.92 9.53
N SER A 149 -20.10 -9.21 9.45
CA SER A 149 -20.64 -9.99 10.54
C SER A 149 -19.94 -11.34 10.65
N ARG A 150 -20.12 -12.02 11.79
CA ARG A 150 -19.62 -13.38 11.95
C ARG A 150 -20.47 -14.35 11.13
N CYS A 151 -19.81 -15.18 10.33
CA CYS A 151 -20.47 -16.26 9.59
C CYS A 151 -21.12 -17.25 10.57
N ARG A 152 -22.33 -17.71 10.26
CA ARG A 152 -23.12 -18.59 11.14
C ARG A 152 -22.97 -20.09 10.85
N GLY A 153 -22.17 -20.47 9.86
CA GLY A 153 -21.98 -21.87 9.48
C GLY A 153 -21.03 -22.03 8.28
N GLY A 154 -20.80 -23.28 7.89
CA GLY A 154 -19.90 -23.65 6.81
C GLY A 154 -18.42 -23.55 7.19
N GLU A 155 -17.54 -23.57 6.20
CA GLU A 155 -16.07 -23.58 6.38
C GLU A 155 -15.55 -22.42 7.24
N TYR A 156 -16.21 -21.25 7.17
CA TYR A 156 -15.78 -20.03 7.85
C TYR A 156 -16.63 -19.69 9.07
N GLU A 157 -17.36 -20.65 9.64
CA GLU A 157 -18.19 -20.45 10.84
C GLU A 157 -17.42 -19.68 11.93
N GLY A 158 -18.06 -18.65 12.48
CA GLY A 158 -17.48 -17.76 13.49
C GLY A 158 -16.53 -16.69 12.94
N SER A 159 -16.03 -16.78 11.70
CA SER A 159 -15.14 -15.78 11.11
C SER A 159 -15.90 -14.54 10.65
N TYR A 160 -15.27 -13.36 10.73
CA TYR A 160 -15.83 -12.15 10.11
C TYR A 160 -15.74 -12.24 8.59
N MET A 161 -16.83 -11.93 7.90
CA MET A 161 -16.90 -11.87 6.44
C MET A 161 -17.64 -10.62 5.98
N VAL A 162 -17.40 -10.19 4.76
CA VAL A 162 -17.97 -8.95 4.22
C VAL A 162 -19.37 -9.17 3.69
N ASP A 163 -20.35 -8.56 4.37
CA ASP A 163 -21.76 -8.62 4.01
C ASP A 163 -22.14 -7.60 2.93
N ALA A 164 -21.55 -6.41 3.00
CA ALA A 164 -21.86 -5.33 2.07
C ALA A 164 -20.73 -4.28 2.02
N VAL A 165 -20.65 -3.60 0.87
CA VAL A 165 -19.92 -2.35 0.68
C VAL A 165 -20.92 -1.35 0.13
N ILE A 166 -21.10 -0.22 0.82
CA ILE A 166 -22.19 0.73 0.55
C ILE A 166 -21.56 2.09 0.26
N PRO A 167 -21.78 2.72 -0.91
CA PRO A 167 -21.28 4.06 -1.18
C PRO A 167 -21.76 5.06 -0.13
N ASN A 168 -20.84 5.84 0.42
CA ASN A 168 -21.15 6.98 1.27
C ASN A 168 -21.56 8.14 0.35
N GLN A 169 -22.80 8.62 0.49
CA GLN A 169 -23.37 9.68 -0.35
C GLN A 169 -22.84 11.06 0.01
#